data_AF-A0A7G9SN44-F1
#
_entry.id   AF-A0A7G9SN44-F1
#
_cell.length_a   1.000
_cell.length_b   1.000
_cell.length_c   1.000
_cell.angle_alpha   90.00
_cell.angle_beta   90.00
_cell.angle_gamma   90.00
#
_symmetry.space_group_name_H-M   'P 1'
#
loop_
_entity.id
_entity.type
_entity.pdbx_description
1 polymer ?
#
loop_
_entity_poly.entity_id
_entity_poly.type
_entity_poly.pdbx_seq_one_letter_code
_entity_poly.pdbx_strand_id
1 'polypeptide(L)'
;MTRVLDILVGADVLPDPNSGAAGTVMDTSHALSMLGHSVDSFWADSLGRRVSHGNLHYILELPRAYRREVAARLALKRYDVVQLSQPYSYLAGRMVRRLSDRPLMIWRSHGLEAKVDAAMLRYAPTAPSTVRGAFRGLVGRRLHWIQREAMRCSDGAIVPCDDDKSFLVEQFGAQPDRVAVIWHGVPDTYLDAPVSTNKRRWKRILHVSQMSANKGPMVMSQVAAQVLQSSTDVTMTWLCPSRCTIHCDRRCRRAFATVWSCGAGWIEVPSWTCTTRMEYSCFRRWRKAPPRL
;
A
#
# COMPACT_ATOMS: atom_id res chain seq x y z
N MET A 1 15.85 0.04 33.21
CA MET A 1 14.60 0.72 32.82
C MET A 1 14.84 1.40 31.48
N THR A 2 14.02 1.09 30.47
CA THR A 2 14.08 1.75 29.16
C THR A 2 13.68 3.21 29.31
N ARG A 3 14.43 4.13 28.69
CA ARG A 3 14.07 5.55 28.66
C ARG A 3 12.72 5.71 27.92
N VAL A 4 11.78 6.43 28.54
CA VAL A 4 10.53 6.87 27.89
C VAL A 4 10.88 7.89 26.81
N LEU A 5 10.23 7.78 25.65
CA LEU A 5 10.47 8.64 24.49
C LEU A 5 9.18 9.35 24.09
N ASP A 6 9.31 10.58 23.62
CA ASP A 6 8.24 11.34 22.97
C ASP A 6 8.35 11.19 21.44
N ILE A 7 7.35 10.59 20.82
CA ILE A 7 7.37 10.17 19.41
C ILE A 7 6.23 10.84 18.66
N LEU A 8 6.55 11.54 17.57
CA LEU A 8 5.57 12.07 16.63
C LEU A 8 5.48 11.15 15.40
N VAL A 9 4.29 10.65 15.10
CA VAL A 9 4.02 9.80 13.93
C VAL A 9 3.11 10.52 12.94
N GLY A 10 3.46 10.51 11.65
CA GLY A 10 2.65 11.11 10.59
C GLY A 10 2.44 10.18 9.40
N ALA A 11 1.25 10.21 8.79
CA ALA A 11 0.96 9.45 7.56
C ALA A 11 -0.13 10.10 6.69
N ASP A 12 0.03 10.09 5.35
CA ASP A 12 -0.98 10.54 4.38
C ASP A 12 -1.89 9.37 3.98
N VAL A 13 -2.54 8.81 4.99
CA VAL A 13 -3.63 7.84 4.87
C VAL A 13 -4.67 8.18 5.91
N LEU A 14 -5.93 7.81 5.65
CA LEU A 14 -6.95 7.85 6.69
C LEU A 14 -6.66 6.73 7.71
N PRO A 15 -6.91 6.96 9.00
CA PRO A 15 -6.74 5.93 10.01
C PRO A 15 -7.77 4.82 9.77
N ASP A 16 -7.27 3.63 9.43
CA ASP A 16 -8.07 2.43 9.24
C ASP A 16 -7.24 1.22 9.66
N PRO A 17 -7.59 0.52 10.75
CA PRO A 17 -6.84 -0.64 11.23
C PRO A 17 -6.85 -1.80 10.21
N ASN A 18 -7.82 -1.82 9.29
CA ASN A 18 -7.93 -2.87 8.27
C ASN A 18 -7.21 -2.52 6.96
N SER A 19 -6.60 -1.33 6.87
CA SER A 19 -5.81 -0.90 5.73
C SER A 19 -4.36 -1.34 5.91
N GLY A 20 -3.71 -1.83 4.85
CA GLY A 20 -2.32 -2.30 4.94
C GLY A 20 -1.34 -1.23 5.44
N ALA A 21 -1.36 -0.04 4.86
CA ALA A 21 -0.45 1.03 5.27
C ALA A 21 -0.90 1.72 6.58
N ALA A 22 -2.19 2.03 6.72
CA ALA A 22 -2.68 2.75 7.91
C ALA A 22 -2.68 1.86 9.15
N GLY A 23 -3.16 0.62 9.04
CA GLY A 23 -3.19 -0.36 10.12
C GLY A 23 -1.80 -0.61 10.67
N THR A 24 -0.81 -0.81 9.81
CA THR A 24 0.58 -1.00 10.28
C THR A 24 1.17 0.24 10.95
N VAL A 25 0.71 1.47 10.66
CA VAL A 25 1.09 2.69 11.42
C VAL A 25 0.39 2.70 12.77
N MET A 26 -0.91 2.40 12.81
CA MET A 26 -1.68 2.34 14.05
C MET A 26 -1.13 1.29 15.01
N ASP A 27 -0.85 0.08 14.53
CA ASP A 27 -0.32 -1.03 15.33
C ASP A 27 1.08 -0.69 15.89
N THR A 28 1.93 -0.06 15.09
CA THR A 28 3.25 0.38 15.55
C THR A 28 3.13 1.45 16.64
N SER A 29 2.27 2.46 16.43
CA SER A 29 2.03 3.49 17.43
C SER A 29 1.46 2.90 18.73
N HIS A 30 0.51 1.96 18.62
CA HIS A 30 -0.07 1.28 19.77
C HIS A 30 0.97 0.45 20.53
N ALA A 31 1.78 -0.34 19.83
CA ALA A 31 2.86 -1.13 20.43
C ALA A 31 3.90 -0.26 21.15
N LEU A 32 4.30 0.88 20.55
CA LEU A 32 5.19 1.84 21.20
C LEU A 32 4.57 2.43 22.48
N SER A 33 3.28 2.76 22.45
CA SER A 33 2.57 3.23 23.65
C SER A 33 2.50 2.15 24.74
N MET A 34 2.26 0.88 24.39
CA MET A 34 2.27 -0.23 25.36
C MET A 34 3.64 -0.45 26.01
N LEU A 35 4.72 -0.11 25.31
CA LEU A 35 6.08 -0.11 25.86
C LEU A 35 6.38 1.09 26.78
N GLY A 36 5.40 1.98 26.98
CA GLY A 36 5.48 3.13 27.87
C GLY A 36 5.97 4.41 27.20
N HIS A 37 6.10 4.46 25.86
CA HIS A 37 6.43 5.69 25.14
C HIS A 37 5.21 6.60 24.97
N SER A 38 5.43 7.90 24.84
CA SER A 38 4.37 8.86 24.48
C SER A 38 4.33 8.99 22.95
N VAL A 39 3.17 8.73 22.34
CA VAL A 39 3.03 8.74 20.87
C VAL A 39 1.92 9.70 20.46
N ASP A 40 2.29 10.78 19.79
CA ASP A 40 1.36 11.71 19.14
C ASP A 40 1.27 11.37 17.65
N SER A 41 0.08 11.53 17.04
CA SER A 41 -0.09 11.25 15.61
C SER A 41 -0.84 12.35 14.85
N PHE A 42 -0.64 12.38 13.53
CA PHE A 42 -1.46 13.12 12.57
C PHE A 42 -1.62 12.32 11.28
N TRP A 43 -2.75 12.51 10.59
CA TRP A 43 -3.19 11.68 9.48
C TRP A 43 -3.55 12.53 8.24
N ALA A 44 -4.07 11.91 7.19
CA ALA A 44 -4.39 12.58 5.92
C ALA A 44 -5.35 13.78 6.07
N ASP A 45 -6.27 13.71 7.03
CA ASP A 45 -7.20 14.80 7.36
C ASP A 45 -6.49 16.08 7.80
N SER A 46 -5.40 15.95 8.54
CA SER A 46 -4.56 17.04 9.03
C SER A 46 -3.67 17.62 7.91
N LEU A 47 -3.27 16.78 6.95
CA LEU A 47 -2.41 17.21 5.84
C LEU A 47 -3.19 18.03 4.81
N GLY A 48 -4.47 17.67 4.61
CA GLY A 48 -5.37 18.32 3.68
C GLY A 48 -5.03 18.00 2.22
N ARG A 49 -6.02 18.14 1.34
CA ARG A 49 -5.86 17.86 -0.09
C ARG A 49 -6.69 18.81 -0.93
N ARG A 50 -6.07 19.91 -1.36
CA ARG A 50 -6.67 20.89 -2.29
C ARG A 50 -6.43 20.49 -3.74
N VAL A 51 -5.30 19.84 -4.02
CA VAL A 51 -4.98 19.35 -5.37
C VAL A 51 -5.60 17.97 -5.58
N SER A 52 -6.60 17.89 -6.45
CA SER A 52 -7.27 16.63 -6.79
C SER A 52 -6.33 15.66 -7.53
N HIS A 53 -5.47 16.19 -8.41
CA HIS A 53 -4.54 15.41 -9.21
C HIS A 53 -3.43 14.79 -8.34
N GLY A 54 -3.45 13.45 -8.19
CA GLY A 54 -2.57 12.71 -7.28
C GLY A 54 -1.09 13.05 -7.39
N ASN A 55 -0.49 12.97 -8.59
CA ASN A 55 0.95 13.26 -8.73
C ASN A 55 1.31 14.71 -8.39
N LEU A 56 0.43 15.68 -8.66
CA LEU A 56 0.69 17.09 -8.35
C LEU A 56 0.57 17.33 -6.85
N HIS A 57 -0.42 16.69 -6.20
CA HIS A 57 -0.53 16.67 -4.75
C HIS A 57 0.76 16.14 -4.10
N TYR A 58 1.26 14.98 -4.55
CA TYR A 58 2.48 14.37 -4.04
C TYR A 58 3.75 15.19 -4.28
N ILE A 59 3.85 15.87 -5.42
CA ILE A 59 5.05 16.65 -5.76
C ILE A 59 5.06 18.02 -5.07
N LEU A 60 3.89 18.66 -4.93
CA LEU A 60 3.78 20.07 -4.55
C LEU A 60 3.13 20.27 -3.17
N GLU A 61 1.97 19.68 -2.95
CA GLU A 61 1.15 19.99 -1.78
C GLU A 61 1.61 19.20 -0.56
N LEU A 62 1.69 17.88 -0.68
CA LEU A 62 1.92 16.97 0.43
C LEU A 62 3.26 17.22 1.16
N PRO A 63 4.39 17.51 0.48
CA PRO A 63 5.63 17.82 1.18
C PRO A 63 5.55 19.09 2.03
N ARG A 64 4.78 20.09 1.57
CA ARG A 64 4.56 21.32 2.33
C ARG A 64 3.62 21.09 3.50
N ALA A 65 2.61 20.25 3.33
CA ALA A 65 1.69 19.84 4.39
C ALA A 65 2.45 19.12 5.52
N TYR A 66 3.27 18.11 5.21
CA TYR A 66 4.11 17.44 6.21
C TYR A 66 4.99 18.43 6.98
N ARG A 67 5.67 19.34 6.28
CA ARG A 67 6.50 20.36 6.92
C ARG A 67 5.69 21.24 7.88
N ARG A 68 4.49 21.67 7.47
CA ARG A 68 3.59 22.50 8.28
C ARG A 68 3.16 21.76 9.54
N GLU A 69 2.65 20.54 9.41
CA GLU A 69 2.17 19.76 10.56
C GLU A 69 3.29 19.46 11.55
N VAL A 70 4.46 19.07 11.06
CA VAL A 70 5.64 18.82 11.92
C VAL A 70 6.08 20.09 12.63
N ALA A 71 6.12 21.23 11.93
CA ALA A 71 6.46 22.51 12.55
C ALA A 71 5.46 22.91 13.65
N ALA A 72 4.17 22.75 13.38
CA ALA A 72 3.12 23.06 14.35
C ALA A 72 3.24 22.18 15.60
N ARG A 73 3.52 20.88 15.46
CA ARG A 73 3.69 19.98 16.61
C ARG A 73 4.98 20.27 17.38
N LEU A 74 6.08 20.53 16.70
CA LEU A 74 7.35 20.91 17.36
C LEU A 74 7.28 22.24 18.10
N ALA A 75 6.37 23.14 17.69
CA ALA A 75 6.12 24.39 18.40
C ALA A 75 5.34 24.19 19.72
N LEU A 76 4.60 23.09 19.85
CA LEU A 76 3.80 22.77 21.04
C LEU A 76 4.56 21.94 22.06
N LYS A 77 5.42 21.02 21.60
CA LYS A 77 6.14 20.07 22.45
C LYS A 77 7.43 19.62 21.77
N ARG A 78 8.43 19.27 22.59
CA ARG A 78 9.65 18.61 22.14
C ARG A 78 9.41 17.11 21.93
N TYR A 79 9.95 16.56 20.84
CA TYR A 79 9.93 15.14 20.56
C TYR A 79 11.37 14.61 20.51
N ASP A 80 11.55 13.35 20.88
CA ASP A 80 12.82 12.64 20.66
C ASP A 80 12.88 12.09 19.22
N VAL A 81 11.73 11.68 18.67
CA VAL A 81 11.62 11.05 17.36
C VAL A 81 10.45 11.62 16.56
N VAL A 82 10.67 11.88 15.27
CA VAL A 82 9.65 12.18 14.27
C VAL A 82 9.69 11.10 13.20
N GLN A 83 8.68 10.22 13.19
CA GLN A 83 8.54 9.14 12.21
C GLN A 83 7.45 9.49 11.19
N LEU A 84 7.82 9.67 9.93
CA LEU A 84 6.87 10.00 8.87
C LEU A 84 6.79 8.87 7.84
N SER A 85 5.56 8.47 7.56
CA SER A 85 5.25 7.49 6.52
C SER A 85 5.31 8.16 5.14
N GLN A 86 5.76 7.43 4.14
CA GLN A 86 5.88 7.87 2.74
C GLN A 86 7.03 8.86 2.46
N PRO A 87 7.56 8.87 1.23
CA PRO A 87 8.71 9.68 0.86
C PRO A 87 8.45 11.19 0.76
N TYR A 88 7.19 11.63 0.87
CA TYR A 88 6.84 13.03 0.65
C TYR A 88 7.23 13.93 1.83
N SER A 89 7.75 13.38 2.91
CA SER A 89 8.18 14.07 4.13
C SER A 89 9.53 14.81 4.03
N TYR A 90 10.22 14.77 2.88
CA TYR A 90 11.58 15.31 2.73
C TYR A 90 11.72 16.79 3.14
N LEU A 91 10.70 17.64 2.93
CA LEU A 91 10.74 19.04 3.37
C LEU A 91 10.67 19.19 4.89
N ALA A 92 9.94 18.31 5.57
CA ALA A 92 9.92 18.26 7.03
C ALA A 92 11.30 17.81 7.54
N GLY A 93 11.90 16.76 6.95
CA GLY A 93 13.24 16.31 7.29
C GLY A 93 14.30 17.40 7.12
N ARG A 94 14.27 18.16 6.00
CA ARG A 94 15.19 19.30 5.79
C ARG A 94 15.03 20.39 6.84
N MET A 95 13.80 20.64 7.30
CA MET A 95 13.52 21.62 8.34
C MET A 95 14.06 21.13 9.69
N VAL A 96 13.72 19.90 10.10
CA VAL A 96 14.18 19.28 11.35
C VAL A 96 15.70 19.27 11.44
N ARG A 97 16.40 18.94 10.35
CA ARG A 97 17.87 18.93 10.29
C ARG A 97 18.55 20.27 10.57
N ARG A 98 17.82 21.39 10.49
CA ARG A 98 18.34 22.74 10.77
C ARG A 98 18.16 23.18 12.22
N LEU A 99 17.44 22.41 13.03
CA LEU A 99 17.28 22.69 14.45
C LEU A 99 18.53 22.22 15.19
N SER A 100 19.00 23.02 16.16
CA SER A 100 20.17 22.69 16.98
C SER A 100 19.90 21.49 17.89
N ASP A 101 18.69 21.40 18.42
CA ASP A 101 18.22 20.37 19.34
C ASP A 101 17.08 19.57 18.68
N ARG A 102 17.44 18.90 17.58
CA ARG A 102 16.50 18.26 16.68
C ARG A 102 16.12 16.84 17.13
N PRO A 103 14.86 16.41 16.95
CA PRO A 103 14.51 15.00 17.03
C PRO A 103 15.23 14.18 15.96
N LEU A 104 15.29 12.87 16.17
CA LEU A 104 15.62 11.91 15.11
C LEU A 104 14.49 11.89 14.08
N MET A 105 14.84 12.06 12.82
CA MET A 105 13.92 11.98 11.69
C MET A 105 13.96 10.58 11.10
N ILE A 106 12.88 9.81 11.24
CA ILE A 106 12.78 8.45 10.69
C ILE A 106 11.78 8.44 9.54
N TRP A 107 12.22 7.95 8.39
CA TRP A 107 11.31 7.68 7.27
C TRP A 107 10.81 6.25 7.32
N ARG A 108 9.50 6.06 7.33
CA ARG A 108 8.89 4.74 7.20
C ARG A 108 8.31 4.53 5.80
N SER A 109 8.76 3.49 5.13
CA SER A 109 8.19 3.03 3.86
C SER A 109 7.20 1.89 4.09
N HIS A 110 6.11 1.87 3.32
CA HIS A 110 5.14 0.76 3.24
C HIS A 110 5.29 -0.01 1.93
N GLY A 111 6.36 0.26 1.21
CA GLY A 111 6.60 -0.15 -0.16
C GLY A 111 7.16 1.03 -0.96
N LEU A 112 8.15 0.76 -1.80
CA LEU A 112 8.83 1.78 -2.58
C LEU A 112 8.16 1.96 -3.94
N GLU A 113 7.53 3.12 -4.20
CA GLU A 113 6.91 3.38 -5.50
C GLU A 113 7.93 3.33 -6.63
N ALA A 114 9.18 3.72 -6.36
CA ALA A 114 10.29 3.60 -7.30
C ALA A 114 10.54 2.16 -7.78
N LYS A 115 10.39 1.18 -6.88
CA LYS A 115 10.54 -0.24 -7.19
C LYS A 115 9.37 -0.74 -8.03
N VAL A 116 8.16 -0.27 -7.71
CA VAL A 116 6.95 -0.54 -8.51
C VAL A 116 7.12 0.01 -9.92
N ASP A 117 7.58 1.25 -10.07
CA ASP A 117 7.79 1.87 -11.38
C ASP A 117 8.81 1.09 -12.23
N ALA A 118 9.93 0.67 -11.62
CA ALA A 118 10.93 -0.18 -12.28
C ALA A 118 10.33 -1.53 -12.73
N ALA A 119 9.52 -2.17 -11.88
CA ALA A 119 8.84 -3.40 -12.25
C ALA A 119 7.80 -3.17 -13.36
N MET A 120 7.04 -2.07 -13.32
CA MET A 120 6.05 -1.75 -14.33
C MET A 120 6.69 -1.52 -15.71
N LEU A 121 7.88 -0.94 -15.80
CA LEU A 121 8.60 -0.83 -17.07
C LEU A 121 8.93 -2.20 -17.69
N ARG A 122 9.17 -3.23 -16.87
CA ARG A 122 9.45 -4.59 -17.33
C ARG A 122 8.20 -5.31 -17.85
N TYR A 123 7.03 -5.05 -17.26
CA TYR A 123 5.80 -5.79 -17.55
C TYR A 123 4.77 -4.98 -18.35
N ALA A 124 4.99 -3.68 -18.57
CA ALA A 124 4.12 -2.88 -19.40
C ALA A 124 4.29 -3.28 -20.88
N PRO A 125 3.20 -3.56 -21.61
CA PRO A 125 3.28 -3.66 -23.05
C PRO A 125 3.82 -2.34 -23.61
N THR A 126 4.78 -2.41 -24.54
CA THR A 126 5.39 -1.25 -25.19
C THR A 126 4.30 -0.34 -25.75
N ALA A 127 4.00 0.75 -25.04
CA ALA A 127 3.07 1.75 -25.53
C ALA A 127 3.81 2.68 -26.49
N PRO A 128 3.21 3.09 -27.62
CA PRO A 128 3.84 4.04 -28.53
C PRO A 128 4.19 5.35 -27.81
N SER A 129 5.36 5.90 -28.14
CA SER A 129 5.94 7.10 -27.52
C SER A 129 5.11 8.34 -27.87
N THR A 130 4.18 8.70 -26.98
CA THR A 130 3.41 9.95 -27.07
C THR A 130 4.00 11.03 -26.18
N VAL A 131 3.65 12.29 -26.42
CA VAL A 131 3.97 13.43 -25.52
C VAL A 131 3.57 13.14 -24.06
N ARG A 132 2.47 12.39 -23.86
CA ARG A 132 2.02 11.92 -22.54
C ARG A 132 3.05 10.97 -21.89
N GLY A 133 3.77 10.18 -22.68
CA GLY A 133 4.87 9.33 -22.21
C GLY A 133 6.06 10.15 -21.67
N ALA A 134 6.45 11.21 -22.38
CA ALA A 134 7.53 12.10 -21.94
C ALA A 134 7.19 12.80 -20.61
N PHE A 135 5.97 13.35 -20.49
CA PHE A 135 5.52 13.97 -19.24
C PHE A 135 5.47 12.96 -18.08
N ARG A 136 4.98 11.73 -18.32
CA ARG A 136 5.02 10.65 -17.32
C ARG A 136 6.44 10.33 -16.88
N GLY A 137 7.39 10.28 -17.80
CA GLY A 137 8.81 10.06 -17.48
C GLY A 137 9.42 11.19 -16.64
N LEU A 138 9.02 12.44 -16.86
CA LEU A 138 9.45 13.57 -16.02
C LEU A 138 8.85 13.49 -14.61
N VAL A 139 7.55 13.18 -14.50
CA VAL A 139 6.87 12.98 -13.21
C VAL A 139 7.48 11.82 -12.43
N GLY A 140 7.72 10.68 -13.08
CA GLY A 140 8.38 9.52 -12.46
C GLY A 140 9.77 9.87 -11.94
N ARG A 141 10.62 10.53 -12.77
CA ARG A 141 11.93 11.02 -12.33
C ARG A 141 11.84 11.94 -11.11
N ARG A 142 10.82 12.82 -11.06
CA ARG A 142 10.60 13.71 -9.92
C ARG A 142 10.20 12.94 -8.66
N LEU A 143 9.33 11.94 -8.77
CA LEU A 143 8.92 11.10 -7.63
C LEU A 143 10.09 10.25 -7.11
N HIS A 144 10.92 9.70 -7.99
CA HIS A 144 12.17 9.03 -7.61
C HIS A 144 13.13 9.96 -6.87
N TRP A 145 13.30 11.20 -7.36
CA TRP A 145 14.10 12.21 -6.66
C TRP A 145 13.55 12.52 -5.27
N ILE A 146 12.22 12.63 -5.11
CA ILE A 146 11.59 12.87 -3.81
C ILE A 146 11.90 11.72 -2.83
N GLN A 147 11.79 10.48 -3.27
CA GLN A 147 12.14 9.29 -2.46
C GLN A 147 13.61 9.31 -2.02
N ARG A 148 14.53 9.64 -2.93
CA ARG A 148 15.95 9.79 -2.59
C ARG A 148 16.18 10.92 -1.59
N GLU A 149 15.50 12.06 -1.75
CA GLU A 149 15.60 13.18 -0.82
C GLU A 149 15.02 12.84 0.56
N ALA A 150 13.95 12.06 0.64
CA ALA A 150 13.40 11.58 1.91
C ALA A 150 14.45 10.80 2.69
N MET A 151 15.13 9.86 2.03
CA MET A 151 16.23 9.10 2.62
C MET A 151 17.37 10.02 3.07
N ARG A 152 17.81 10.94 2.21
CA ARG A 152 18.92 11.88 2.49
C ARG A 152 18.62 12.82 3.67
N CYS A 153 17.35 13.15 3.88
CA CYS A 153 16.92 14.09 4.91
C CYS A 153 16.48 13.42 6.22
N SER A 154 16.48 12.09 6.26
CA SER A 154 16.16 11.29 7.45
C SER A 154 17.44 10.80 8.12
N ASP A 155 17.40 10.59 9.44
CA ASP A 155 18.46 9.94 10.22
C ASP A 155 18.48 8.43 10.01
N GLY A 156 17.31 7.83 9.75
CA GLY A 156 17.21 6.44 9.36
C GLY A 156 15.93 6.15 8.59
N ALA A 157 15.82 4.94 8.07
CA ALA A 157 14.61 4.44 7.41
C ALA A 157 14.19 3.08 7.97
N ILE A 158 12.88 2.86 8.01
CA ILE A 158 12.26 1.58 8.32
C ILE A 158 11.54 1.10 7.07
N VAL A 159 11.84 -0.13 6.65
CA VAL A 159 11.24 -0.78 5.47
C VAL A 159 10.69 -2.16 5.83
N PRO A 160 9.71 -2.68 5.09
CA PRO A 160 9.00 -3.90 5.48
C PRO A 160 9.69 -5.21 5.07
N CYS A 161 10.75 -5.14 4.27
CA CYS A 161 11.47 -6.32 3.79
C CYS A 161 12.91 -5.99 3.36
N ASP A 162 13.74 -7.04 3.25
CA ASP A 162 15.14 -6.92 2.80
C ASP A 162 15.26 -6.39 1.38
N ASP A 163 14.37 -6.79 0.46
CA ASP A 163 14.41 -6.28 -0.92
C ASP A 163 14.29 -4.75 -0.97
N ASP A 164 13.43 -4.16 -0.14
CA ASP A 164 13.26 -2.71 -0.09
C ASP A 164 14.49 -2.05 0.53
N LYS A 165 15.12 -2.69 1.53
CA LYS A 165 16.40 -2.23 2.07
C LYS A 165 17.50 -2.25 1.00
N SER A 166 17.67 -3.35 0.28
CA SER A 166 18.63 -3.47 -0.81
C SER A 166 18.39 -2.41 -1.87
N PHE A 167 17.13 -2.18 -2.26
CA PHE A 167 16.78 -1.14 -3.21
C PHE A 167 17.21 0.26 -2.72
N LEU A 168 16.97 0.61 -1.45
CA LEU A 168 17.41 1.90 -0.91
C LEU A 168 18.94 2.05 -0.90
N VAL A 169 19.67 0.99 -0.55
CA VAL A 169 21.13 0.98 -0.54
C VAL A 169 21.68 1.13 -1.96
N GLU A 170 21.24 0.27 -2.88
CA GLU A 170 21.78 0.19 -4.24
C GLU A 170 21.35 1.38 -5.10
N GLN A 171 20.08 1.78 -5.05
CA GLN A 171 19.53 2.78 -5.98
C GLN A 171 19.58 4.20 -5.43
N PHE A 172 19.48 4.36 -4.10
CA PHE A 172 19.50 5.68 -3.44
C PHE A 172 20.78 5.96 -2.64
N GLY A 173 21.70 4.99 -2.53
CA GLY A 173 22.95 5.17 -1.80
C GLY A 173 22.74 5.29 -0.28
N ALA A 174 21.68 4.69 0.26
CA ALA A 174 21.45 4.67 1.70
C ALA A 174 22.57 3.89 2.41
N GLN A 175 22.99 4.35 3.59
CA GLN A 175 23.93 3.58 4.40
C GLN A 175 23.20 2.37 5.02
N PRO A 176 23.70 1.13 4.87
CA PRO A 176 22.97 -0.08 5.28
C PRO A 176 22.60 -0.16 6.77
N ASP A 177 23.42 0.44 7.63
CA ASP A 177 23.23 0.55 9.09
C ASP A 177 22.14 1.55 9.46
N ARG A 178 21.76 2.44 8.54
CA ARG A 178 20.68 3.43 8.71
C ARG A 178 19.34 2.97 8.14
N VAL A 179 19.27 1.75 7.60
CA VAL A 179 18.03 1.16 7.09
C VAL A 179 17.72 -0.10 7.88
N ALA A 180 16.69 -0.03 8.72
CA ALA A 180 16.18 -1.16 9.48
C ALA A 180 15.06 -1.85 8.72
N VAL A 181 15.08 -3.18 8.72
CA VAL A 181 13.98 -4.01 8.22
C VAL A 181 13.10 -4.37 9.41
N ILE A 182 11.85 -3.93 9.38
CA ILE A 182 10.82 -4.34 10.34
C ILE A 182 9.66 -4.90 9.55
N TRP A 183 9.59 -6.23 9.53
CA TRP A 183 8.53 -6.95 8.85
C TRP A 183 7.16 -6.57 9.42
N HIS A 184 6.15 -6.51 8.55
CA HIS A 184 4.78 -6.37 9.01
C HIS A 184 4.37 -7.62 9.78
N GLY A 185 3.79 -7.41 10.96
CA GLY A 185 3.20 -8.49 11.74
C GLY A 185 1.96 -9.06 11.05
N VAL A 186 1.62 -10.29 11.42
CA VAL A 186 0.31 -10.89 11.17
C VAL A 186 -0.43 -10.97 12.51
N PRO A 187 -1.76 -10.80 12.54
CA PRO A 187 -2.52 -10.92 13.79
C PRO A 187 -2.34 -12.30 14.42
N ASP A 188 -2.29 -12.38 15.75
CA ASP A 188 -2.19 -13.67 16.46
C ASP A 188 -3.33 -14.61 16.08
N THR A 189 -4.53 -14.08 15.86
CA THR A 189 -5.68 -14.86 15.38
C THR A 189 -5.43 -15.60 14.06
N TYR A 190 -4.51 -15.10 13.22
CA TYR A 190 -4.07 -15.79 12.01
C TYR A 190 -3.05 -16.88 12.32
N LEU A 191 -2.10 -16.62 13.22
CA LEU A 191 -1.07 -17.57 13.63
C LEU A 191 -1.65 -18.75 14.44
N ASP A 192 -2.63 -18.47 15.28
CA ASP A 192 -3.34 -19.43 16.12
C ASP A 192 -4.39 -20.23 15.33
N ALA A 193 -4.70 -19.81 14.11
CA ALA A 193 -5.68 -20.51 13.29
C ALA A 193 -5.16 -21.91 12.91
N PRO A 194 -5.94 -22.98 13.14
CA PRO A 194 -5.49 -24.33 12.84
C PRO A 194 -5.24 -24.49 11.33
N VAL A 195 -4.06 -25.01 10.99
CA VAL A 195 -3.72 -25.35 9.61
C VAL A 195 -4.69 -26.41 9.11
N SER A 196 -5.34 -26.15 7.97
CA SER A 196 -6.31 -27.10 7.46
C SER A 196 -5.64 -28.31 6.83
N THR A 197 -5.93 -29.49 7.38
CA THR A 197 -5.50 -30.80 6.86
C THR A 197 -6.34 -31.28 5.67
N ASN A 198 -7.41 -30.57 5.33
CA ASN A 198 -8.31 -30.95 4.25
C ASN A 198 -7.66 -30.66 2.88
N LYS A 199 -7.10 -31.69 2.23
CA LYS A 199 -6.46 -31.60 0.91
C LYS A 199 -7.36 -30.99 -0.18
N ARG A 200 -8.70 -31.08 -0.06
CA ARG A 200 -9.61 -30.39 -1.00
C ARG A 200 -9.51 -28.86 -0.92
N ARG A 201 -9.03 -28.30 0.20
CA ARG A 201 -8.75 -26.85 0.31
C ARG A 201 -7.60 -26.41 -0.55
N TRP A 202 -6.61 -27.27 -0.79
CA TRP A 202 -5.43 -26.89 -1.56
C TRP A 202 -5.75 -26.65 -3.04
N LYS A 203 -6.91 -27.15 -3.51
CA LYS A 203 -7.47 -26.89 -4.85
C LYS A 203 -8.34 -25.63 -4.90
N ARG A 204 -8.38 -24.84 -3.83
CA ARG A 204 -9.15 -23.59 -3.73
C ARG A 204 -8.20 -22.42 -3.58
N ILE A 205 -7.93 -21.75 -4.68
CA ILE A 205 -7.07 -20.57 -4.74
C ILE A 205 -7.89 -19.36 -4.32
N LEU A 206 -7.44 -18.63 -3.31
CA LEU A 206 -7.98 -17.32 -2.96
C LEU A 206 -6.93 -16.27 -3.30
N HIS A 207 -7.30 -15.32 -4.15
CA HIS A 207 -6.47 -14.16 -4.45
C HIS A 207 -7.15 -12.91 -3.90
N VAL A 208 -6.48 -12.25 -2.95
CA VAL A 208 -6.96 -11.03 -2.31
C VAL A 208 -6.07 -9.88 -2.74
N SER A 209 -6.58 -9.00 -3.58
CA SER A 209 -5.81 -7.84 -4.03
C SER A 209 -6.72 -6.72 -4.51
N GLN A 210 -6.17 -5.51 -4.49
CA GLN A 210 -6.69 -4.45 -5.34
C GLN A 210 -6.47 -4.84 -6.81
N MET A 211 -7.43 -4.48 -7.67
CA MET A 211 -7.21 -4.46 -9.11
C MET A 211 -6.45 -3.17 -9.40
N SER A 212 -5.13 -3.18 -9.29
CA SER A 212 -4.25 -2.05 -9.59
C SER A 212 -3.01 -2.57 -10.30
N ALA A 213 -2.41 -1.78 -11.19
CA ALA A 213 -1.31 -2.25 -12.04
C ALA A 213 -0.14 -2.85 -11.24
N ASN A 214 0.19 -2.23 -10.11
CA ASN A 214 1.22 -2.68 -9.16
C ASN A 214 0.89 -4.00 -8.44
N LYS A 215 -0.35 -4.50 -8.52
CA LYS A 215 -0.75 -5.83 -8.04
C LYS A 215 -0.76 -6.89 -9.16
N GLY A 216 -0.34 -6.52 -10.37
CA GLY A 216 -0.17 -7.43 -11.49
C GLY A 216 -1.43 -8.19 -11.95
N PRO A 217 -2.64 -7.60 -11.97
CA PRO A 217 -3.88 -8.33 -12.25
C PRO A 217 -3.89 -8.97 -13.65
N MET A 218 -3.18 -8.38 -14.62
CA MET A 218 -3.03 -8.93 -15.95
C MET A 218 -2.24 -10.24 -15.95
N VAL A 219 -1.11 -10.28 -15.25
CA VAL A 219 -0.29 -11.49 -15.10
C VAL A 219 -1.07 -12.54 -14.32
N MET A 220 -1.70 -12.15 -13.22
CA MET A 220 -2.51 -13.04 -12.39
C MET A 220 -3.66 -13.68 -13.16
N SER A 221 -4.37 -12.92 -14.01
CA SER A 221 -5.46 -13.46 -14.82
C SER A 221 -4.99 -14.46 -15.88
N GLN A 222 -3.82 -14.24 -16.50
CA GLN A 222 -3.22 -15.19 -17.44
C GLN A 222 -2.83 -16.50 -16.74
N VAL A 223 -2.17 -16.40 -15.58
CA VAL A 223 -1.80 -17.57 -14.77
C VAL A 223 -3.06 -18.32 -14.31
N ALA A 224 -4.06 -17.61 -13.81
CA ALA A 224 -5.33 -18.19 -13.40
C ALA A 224 -6.01 -18.96 -14.54
N ALA A 225 -6.05 -18.40 -15.75
CA ALA A 225 -6.62 -19.06 -16.91
C ALA A 225 -5.88 -20.36 -17.24
N GLN A 226 -4.55 -20.36 -17.23
CA GLN A 226 -3.73 -21.56 -17.50
C GLN A 226 -3.96 -22.66 -16.44
N VAL A 227 -3.99 -22.29 -15.16
CA VAL A 227 -4.23 -23.23 -14.06
C VAL A 227 -5.63 -23.85 -14.15
N LEU A 228 -6.66 -23.05 -14.40
CA LEU A 228 -8.05 -23.54 -14.49
C LEU A 228 -8.32 -24.34 -15.78
N GLN A 229 -7.56 -24.10 -16.85
CA GLN A 229 -7.64 -24.90 -18.07
C GLN A 229 -6.99 -26.28 -17.89
N SER A 230 -5.84 -26.34 -17.22
CA SER A 230 -5.07 -27.56 -16.98
C SER A 230 -5.62 -28.44 -15.86
N SER A 231 -6.33 -27.87 -14.89
CA SER A 231 -6.86 -28.60 -13.72
C SER A 231 -8.35 -28.33 -13.52
N THR A 232 -9.20 -29.33 -13.75
CA THR A 232 -10.67 -29.21 -13.69
C THR A 232 -11.24 -29.18 -12.28
N ASP A 233 -10.44 -29.60 -11.30
CA ASP A 233 -10.79 -29.70 -9.89
C ASP A 233 -10.25 -28.53 -9.05
N VAL A 234 -9.50 -27.62 -9.68
CA VAL A 234 -9.06 -26.35 -9.08
C VAL A 234 -10.14 -25.28 -9.26
N THR A 235 -10.35 -24.51 -8.21
CA THR A 235 -11.23 -23.34 -8.21
C THR A 235 -10.45 -22.13 -7.75
N MET A 236 -10.83 -20.95 -8.24
CA MET A 236 -10.22 -19.69 -7.84
C MET A 236 -11.29 -18.66 -7.50
N THR A 237 -11.10 -17.98 -6.37
CA THR A 237 -11.88 -16.82 -5.94
C THR A 237 -10.97 -15.60 -5.92
N TRP A 238 -11.43 -14.51 -6.54
CA TRP A 238 -10.76 -13.21 -6.49
C TRP A 238 -11.57 -12.27 -5.61
N LEU A 239 -10.98 -11.82 -4.49
CA LEU A 239 -11.54 -10.81 -3.62
C LEU A 239 -10.88 -9.46 -3.89
N CYS A 240 -11.67 -8.45 -4.23
CA CYS A 240 -11.22 -7.08 -4.46
C CYS A 240 -12.28 -6.07 -3.97
N PRO A 241 -11.90 -4.79 -3.73
CA PRO A 241 -12.86 -3.78 -3.30
C PRO A 241 -13.98 -3.58 -4.33
N SER A 242 -15.22 -3.38 -3.86
CA SER A 242 -16.41 -3.19 -4.70
C SER A 242 -16.32 -1.98 -5.63
N ARG A 243 -15.56 -0.96 -5.23
CA ARG A 243 -15.29 0.27 -5.99
C ARG A 243 -14.01 0.19 -6.81
N CYS A 244 -13.67 -0.96 -7.37
CA CYS A 244 -12.56 -1.06 -8.31
C CYS A 244 -12.89 -0.28 -9.59
N THR A 245 -12.57 1.02 -9.58
CA THR A 245 -12.73 2.00 -10.67
C THR A 245 -11.69 1.88 -11.76
N ILE A 246 -10.90 0.80 -11.77
CA ILE A 246 -10.22 0.43 -13.00
C ILE A 246 -11.30 0.40 -14.08
N HIS A 247 -11.12 1.24 -15.10
CA HIS A 247 -11.57 0.95 -16.45
C HIS A 247 -11.25 -0.50 -16.68
N CYS A 248 -12.19 -1.38 -16.32
CA CYS A 248 -12.07 -2.81 -16.44
C CYS A 248 -11.99 -2.97 -17.93
N ASP A 249 -10.73 -2.98 -18.40
CA ASP A 249 -10.38 -2.83 -19.79
C ASP A 249 -11.26 -3.85 -20.50
N ARG A 250 -11.82 -3.49 -21.66
CA ARG A 250 -12.51 -4.48 -22.49
C ARG A 250 -11.66 -5.75 -22.62
N ARG A 251 -10.33 -5.67 -22.48
CA ARG A 251 -9.42 -6.82 -22.34
C ARG A 251 -9.54 -7.62 -21.05
N CYS A 252 -9.59 -7.01 -19.87
CA CYS A 252 -9.90 -7.74 -18.62
C CYS A 252 -11.29 -8.37 -18.73
N ARG A 253 -12.31 -7.58 -19.11
CA ARG A 253 -13.64 -8.13 -19.31
C ARG A 253 -13.66 -9.22 -20.37
N ARG A 254 -12.88 -9.17 -21.45
CA ARG A 254 -12.83 -10.25 -22.48
C ARG A 254 -12.06 -11.48 -22.04
N ALA A 255 -10.89 -11.31 -21.42
CA ALA A 255 -10.11 -12.40 -20.84
C ALA A 255 -10.91 -13.14 -19.77
N PHE A 256 -11.76 -12.40 -19.04
CA PHE A 256 -12.72 -12.97 -18.13
C PHE A 256 -14.04 -13.36 -18.80
N ALA A 257 -14.55 -12.75 -19.87
CA ALA A 257 -15.88 -13.01 -20.48
C ALA A 257 -15.95 -14.27 -21.33
N THR A 258 -14.83 -14.78 -21.84
CA THR A 258 -14.80 -16.15 -22.38
C THR A 258 -15.06 -17.21 -21.31
N VAL A 259 -15.09 -16.80 -20.05
CA VAL A 259 -15.06 -17.70 -18.91
C VAL A 259 -16.09 -17.24 -17.81
N TRP A 260 -16.53 -15.98 -17.78
CA TRP A 260 -17.57 -15.39 -16.93
C TRP A 260 -18.92 -15.42 -17.67
N SER A 261 -19.85 -16.25 -17.23
CA SER A 261 -21.27 -15.93 -17.46
C SER A 261 -21.66 -14.80 -16.51
N CYS A 262 -22.25 -13.74 -17.02
CA CYS A 262 -22.88 -12.69 -16.24
C CYS A 262 -24.39 -12.99 -16.25
N GLY A 263 -24.90 -13.59 -15.18
CA GLY A 263 -26.33 -13.73 -14.93
C GLY A 263 -26.81 -12.45 -14.26
N ALA A 264 -27.50 -11.60 -15.01
CA ALA A 264 -28.18 -10.44 -14.46
C ALA A 264 -29.31 -10.91 -13.55
N GLY A 265 -29.34 -10.38 -12.33
CA GLY A 265 -30.43 -10.56 -11.38
C GLY A 265 -30.35 -9.42 -10.38
N TRP A 266 -31.13 -8.36 -10.61
CA TRP A 266 -31.35 -7.29 -9.63
C TRP A 266 -32.42 -7.79 -8.66
N ILE A 267 -32.14 -7.71 -7.36
CA ILE A 267 -33.16 -7.82 -6.31
C ILE A 267 -32.88 -6.69 -5.31
N GLU A 268 -33.80 -5.73 -5.22
CA GLU A 268 -33.94 -4.77 -4.13
C GLU A 268 -34.78 -5.39 -3.02
N VAL A 269 -34.36 -5.25 -1.75
CA VAL A 269 -35.26 -5.35 -0.58
C VAL A 269 -34.77 -4.40 0.54
N PRO A 270 -35.66 -3.74 1.32
CA PRO A 270 -35.32 -2.63 2.20
C PRO A 270 -35.16 -2.99 3.70
N SER A 271 -34.49 -2.08 4.42
CA SER A 271 -34.51 -1.82 5.87
C SER A 271 -34.10 -2.94 6.86
N TRP A 272 -32.88 -2.78 7.38
CA TRP A 272 -32.43 -2.87 8.78
C TRP A 272 -33.13 -3.86 9.74
N THR A 273 -32.53 -5.03 9.91
CA THR A 273 -32.38 -5.71 11.21
C THR A 273 -30.92 -6.18 11.34
N CYS A 274 -30.22 -5.67 12.37
CA CYS A 274 -28.76 -5.70 12.46
C CYS A 274 -28.24 -7.01 13.06
N THR A 275 -28.09 -8.02 12.21
CA THR A 275 -27.07 -9.08 12.34
C THR A 275 -26.19 -8.98 11.10
N THR A 276 -25.18 -8.11 11.14
CA THR A 276 -24.35 -7.75 9.98
C THR A 276 -23.36 -8.86 9.63
N ARG A 277 -23.89 -9.92 9.02
CA ARG A 277 -23.19 -10.67 7.98
C ARG A 277 -23.07 -9.72 6.79
N MET A 278 -21.96 -8.99 6.71
CA MET A 278 -21.66 -8.06 5.63
C MET A 278 -21.35 -8.86 4.35
N GLU A 279 -22.41 -9.37 3.70
CA GLU A 279 -22.33 -10.04 2.41
C GLU A 279 -22.16 -9.00 1.28
N TYR A 280 -20.91 -8.57 1.06
CA TYR A 280 -20.47 -8.25 -0.30
C TYR A 280 -19.90 -9.53 -0.93
N SER A 281 -20.78 -10.48 -1.22
CA SER A 281 -20.48 -11.68 -1.99
C SER A 281 -20.88 -11.48 -3.44
N CYS A 282 -19.94 -11.09 -4.30
CA CYS A 282 -20.02 -11.48 -5.70
C CYS A 282 -19.56 -12.96 -5.78
N PHE A 283 -20.40 -13.88 -5.32
CA PHE A 283 -20.15 -15.32 -5.40
C PHE A 283 -20.49 -15.80 -6.81
N ARG A 284 -19.49 -16.10 -7.64
CA ARG A 284 -19.67 -16.93 -8.83
C ARG A 284 -18.73 -18.10 -8.82
N ARG A 285 -19.32 -19.29 -8.77
CA ARG A 285 -18.61 -20.57 -8.88
C ARG A 285 -18.35 -20.85 -10.34
N TRP A 286 -17.09 -20.96 -10.69
CA TRP A 286 -16.63 -21.36 -12.01
C TRP A 286 -16.89 -22.84 -12.24
N ARG A 287 -17.64 -23.20 -13.29
CA ARG A 287 -17.74 -24.56 -13.82
C ARG A 287 -17.44 -24.50 -15.32
N LYS A 288 -16.66 -25.45 -15.85
CA LYS A 288 -16.47 -25.58 -17.31
C LYS A 288 -17.85 -25.65 -17.98
N ALA A 289 -18.05 -24.89 -19.05
CA ALA A 289 -19.14 -25.18 -19.97
C ALA A 289 -18.93 -26.58 -20.54
N PRO A 290 -19.97 -27.42 -20.67
CA PRO A 290 -19.82 -28.73 -21.30
C PRO A 290 -19.29 -28.53 -22.73
N PRO A 291 -18.47 -29.47 -23.24
CA PRO A 291 -18.04 -29.42 -24.63
C PRO A 291 -19.27 -29.37 -25.53
N ARG A 292 -19.27 -28.43 -26.49
CA ARG A 292 -20.27 -28.46 -27.57
C ARG A 292 -19.93 -29.68 -28.42
N LEU A 293 -20.85 -30.65 -28.42
CA LEU A 293 -20.91 -31.73 -29.40
C LEU A 293 -21.18 -31.15 -30.79
#